data_AF-A0A060CGD8-F1
#
_entry.id   AF-A0A060CGD8-F1
#
_cell.length_a   1.000
_cell.length_b   1.000
_cell.length_c   1.000
_cell.angle_alpha   90.00
_cell.angle_beta   90.00
_cell.angle_gamma   90.00
#
_symmetry.space_group_name_H-M   'P 1'
#
loop_
_entity.id
_entity.type
_entity.pdbx_description
1 polymer ?
#
loop_
_entity_poly.entity_id
_entity_poly.type
_entity_poly.pdbx_seq_one_letter_code
_entity_poly.pdbx_strand_id
1 'polypeptide(L)'
;MRYAQAHCAAVLQVWYSGAQGGTALARLLFGEAVPAGRLPVTFYRDTTDLPEYEDYTMAGRTYRYYRGNPSLSVRLRPFVFQIYLPGTGIGNGKIRAGRVLRLWVTVTNSGDYDADEVTQVYLSKKEGGAQDPLRRLCGFCRTHLAA
;
A
#
# COMPACT_ATOMS: atom_id res chain seq x y z
N MET A 1 -0.12 16.73 1.19
CA MET A 1 1.32 17.02 0.95
C MET A 1 1.61 17.45 -0.49
N ARG A 2 0.64 18.09 -1.16
CA ARG A 2 0.70 18.39 -2.59
C ARG A 2 1.86 19.29 -3.00
N TYR A 3 2.15 20.32 -2.20
CA TYR A 3 3.25 21.26 -2.48
C TYR A 3 4.61 20.54 -2.47
N ALA A 4 4.92 19.81 -1.39
CA ALA A 4 6.18 19.08 -1.29
C ALA A 4 6.37 18.08 -2.44
N GLN A 5 5.32 17.39 -2.88
CA GLN A 5 5.39 16.47 -4.02
C GLN A 5 5.64 17.16 -5.36
N ALA A 6 5.22 18.43 -5.52
CA ALA A 6 5.42 19.19 -6.75
C ALA A 6 6.77 19.91 -6.79
N HIS A 7 7.36 20.20 -5.64
CA HIS A 7 8.52 21.10 -5.52
C HIS A 7 9.78 20.46 -4.93
N CYS A 8 9.68 19.28 -4.32
CA CYS A 8 10.82 18.57 -3.75
C CYS A 8 11.19 17.36 -4.62
N ALA A 9 12.48 17.15 -4.85
CA ALA A 9 12.98 15.97 -5.58
C ALA A 9 12.71 14.65 -4.84
N ALA A 10 12.67 14.68 -3.51
CA ALA A 10 12.35 13.54 -2.65
C ALA A 10 11.58 14.01 -1.41
N VAL A 11 10.72 13.13 -0.89
CA VAL A 11 9.97 13.34 0.36
C VAL A 11 10.08 12.08 1.21
N LEU A 12 10.56 12.21 2.44
CA LEU A 12 10.68 11.11 3.39
C LEU A 12 9.82 11.39 4.64
N GLN A 13 8.84 10.52 4.90
CA GLN A 13 7.98 10.62 6.06
C GLN A 13 8.59 9.84 7.24
N VAL A 14 9.10 10.56 8.23
CA VAL A 14 9.82 9.97 9.39
C VAL A 14 8.99 9.89 10.67
N TRP A 15 7.78 10.47 10.69
CA TRP A 15 6.90 10.51 11.88
C TRP A 15 7.63 11.04 13.14
N TYR A 16 7.19 10.60 14.32
CA TYR A 16 7.91 10.75 15.58
C TYR A 16 8.78 9.52 15.81
N SER A 17 10.01 9.54 15.30
CA SER A 17 10.89 8.36 15.19
C SER A 17 11.62 7.98 16.50
N GLY A 18 11.21 8.54 17.64
CA GLY A 18 11.81 8.28 18.95
C GLY A 18 13.22 8.87 19.15
N ALA A 19 13.87 8.50 20.26
CA ALA A 19 15.14 9.09 20.69
C ALA A 19 16.31 8.85 19.71
N GLN A 20 16.27 7.76 18.94
CA GLN A 20 17.29 7.42 17.93
C GLN A 20 16.84 7.79 16.50
N GLY A 21 15.82 8.63 16.37
CA GLY A 21 15.27 9.01 15.07
C GLY A 21 16.27 9.69 14.14
N GLY A 22 17.15 10.55 14.68
CA GLY A 22 18.20 11.21 13.92
C GLY A 22 19.19 10.21 13.31
N THR A 23 19.64 9.25 14.12
CA THR A 23 20.51 8.15 13.66
C THR A 23 19.82 7.33 12.59
N ALA A 24 18.56 6.92 12.80
CA ALA A 24 17.80 6.14 11.82
C ALA A 24 17.62 6.90 10.49
N LEU A 25 17.35 8.20 10.55
CA LEU A 25 17.23 9.07 9.37
C LEU A 25 18.56 9.18 8.63
N ALA A 26 19.68 9.40 9.32
CA ALA A 26 20.99 9.46 8.70
C ALA A 26 21.31 8.18 7.91
N ARG A 27 21.05 7.00 8.51
CA ARG A 27 21.26 5.71 7.87
C ARG A 27 20.43 5.54 6.59
N LEU A 28 19.20 6.05 6.56
CA LEU A 28 18.37 6.06 5.35
C LEU A 28 18.93 7.01 4.28
N LEU A 29 19.37 8.21 4.67
CA LEU A 29 19.89 9.21 3.73
C LEU A 29 21.25 8.82 3.13
N PHE A 30 22.09 8.14 3.90
CA PHE A 30 23.40 7.65 3.44
C PHE A 30 23.32 6.25 2.80
N GLY A 31 22.12 5.66 2.67
CA GLY A 31 21.93 4.39 1.98
C GLY A 31 22.38 3.16 2.78
N GLU A 32 22.66 3.29 4.08
CA GLU A 32 22.91 2.14 4.96
C GLU A 32 21.66 1.29 5.20
N ALA A 33 20.47 1.85 4.95
CA ALA A 33 19.20 1.15 5.03
C ALA A 33 18.27 1.60 3.91
N VAL A 34 17.52 0.65 3.33
CA VAL A 34 16.54 0.94 2.27
C VAL A 34 15.15 1.19 2.88
N PRO A 35 14.46 2.30 2.55
CA PRO A 35 13.12 2.57 3.06
C PRO A 35 12.08 1.54 2.61
N ALA A 36 11.59 0.71 3.54
CA ALA A 36 10.57 -0.32 3.28
C ALA A 36 9.19 -0.01 3.89
N GLY A 37 9.00 1.19 4.42
CA GLY A 37 7.75 1.60 5.06
C GLY A 37 6.55 1.63 4.09
N ARG A 38 5.37 1.30 4.59
CA ARG A 38 4.08 1.48 3.90
C ARG A 38 3.15 2.28 4.80
N LEU A 39 2.38 3.21 4.21
CA LEU A 39 1.45 4.04 4.97
C LEU A 39 0.30 3.18 5.52
N PRO A 40 0.02 3.23 6.83
CA PRO A 40 -1.16 2.57 7.42
C PRO A 40 -2.44 3.41 7.29
N VAL A 41 -2.32 4.69 6.89
CA VAL A 41 -3.41 5.67 6.82
C VAL A 41 -3.45 6.36 5.47
N THR A 42 -4.62 6.85 5.08
CA THR A 42 -4.82 7.57 3.82
C THR A 42 -4.50 9.04 4.01
N PHE A 43 -3.56 9.54 3.21
CA PHE A 43 -3.27 10.97 3.14
C PHE A 43 -4.11 11.59 2.03
N TYR A 44 -5.08 12.40 2.42
CA TYR A 44 -5.93 13.15 1.50
C TYR A 44 -5.12 14.17 0.71
N ARG A 45 -5.63 14.53 -0.48
CA ARG A 45 -4.96 15.51 -1.33
C ARG A 45 -5.15 16.91 -0.77
N ASP A 46 -6.40 17.24 -0.48
CA ASP A 46 -6.84 18.53 0.03
C ASP A 46 -7.70 18.31 1.28
N THR A 47 -7.84 19.34 2.12
CA THR A 47 -8.64 19.24 3.36
C THR A 47 -10.14 19.14 3.07
N THR A 48 -10.58 19.56 1.89
CA THR A 48 -11.96 19.39 1.41
C THR A 48 -12.34 17.94 1.17
N ASP A 49 -11.36 17.04 1.03
CA ASP A 49 -11.59 15.61 0.88
C ASP A 49 -11.83 14.92 2.24
N LEU A 50 -11.61 15.63 3.36
CA LEU A 50 -11.87 15.10 4.69
C LEU A 50 -13.39 15.07 4.92
N PRO A 51 -13.94 13.91 5.30
CA PRO A 51 -15.34 13.84 5.73
C PRO A 51 -15.58 14.71 6.96
N GLU A 52 -16.83 15.12 7.14
CA GLU A 52 -17.23 15.91 8.31
C GLU A 52 -16.90 15.17 9.61
N TYR A 53 -16.62 15.96 10.66
CA TYR A 53 -16.25 15.40 11.96
C TYR A 53 -17.40 14.57 12.57
N GLU A 54 -18.63 15.05 12.40
CA GLU A 54 -19.86 14.42 12.91
C GLU A 54 -20.34 13.26 12.03
N ASP A 55 -19.75 13.05 10.85
CA ASP A 55 -20.04 11.90 10.01
C ASP A 55 -19.33 10.65 10.58
N TYR A 56 -20.10 9.80 11.24
CA TYR A 56 -19.63 8.52 11.77
C TYR A 56 -19.66 7.38 10.73
N THR A 57 -20.08 7.65 9.51
CA THR A 57 -19.96 6.67 8.42
C THR A 57 -18.50 6.52 8.01
N MET A 58 -18.20 5.39 7.34
CA MET A 58 -16.89 5.17 6.75
C MET A 58 -16.77 5.81 5.36
N ALA A 59 -17.82 6.44 4.82
CA ALA A 59 -17.81 7.01 3.48
C ALA A 59 -16.70 8.06 3.33
N GLY A 60 -15.94 7.99 2.24
CA GLY A 60 -14.81 8.91 2.04
C GLY A 60 -13.62 8.68 2.96
N ARG A 61 -13.70 7.78 3.96
CA ARG A 61 -12.61 7.52 4.92
C ARG A 61 -11.76 6.32 4.49
N THR A 62 -10.45 6.41 4.71
CA THR A 62 -9.47 5.32 4.49
C THR A 62 -9.37 4.84 3.03
N TYR A 63 -8.39 3.99 2.73
CA TYR A 63 -8.23 3.41 1.38
C TYR A 63 -9.42 2.54 0.96
N ARG A 64 -10.24 2.11 1.92
CA ARG A 64 -11.39 1.23 1.69
C ARG A 64 -12.59 1.97 1.11
N TYR A 65 -12.79 3.25 1.43
CA TYR A 65 -14.02 3.97 1.07
C TYR A 65 -13.75 5.35 0.44
N TYR A 66 -12.49 5.80 0.45
CA TYR A 66 -12.09 7.01 -0.25
C TYR A 66 -11.98 6.77 -1.77
N ARG A 67 -12.85 7.44 -2.54
CA ARG A 67 -12.91 7.35 -4.01
C ARG A 67 -12.04 8.39 -4.73
N GLY A 68 -11.51 9.37 -4.00
CA GLY A 68 -10.61 10.37 -4.56
C GLY A 68 -9.20 9.84 -4.78
N ASN A 69 -8.29 10.73 -5.21
CA ASN A 69 -6.89 10.39 -5.42
C ASN A 69 -6.07 10.72 -4.17
N PRO A 70 -5.47 9.74 -3.46
CA PRO A 70 -4.67 10.02 -2.28
C PRO A 70 -3.36 10.75 -2.64
N SER A 71 -2.95 11.71 -1.81
CA SER A 71 -1.74 12.52 -2.02
C SER A 71 -0.51 11.63 -2.13
N LEU A 72 -0.27 10.75 -1.15
CA LEU A 72 0.97 9.99 -1.05
C LEU A 72 0.74 8.52 -1.45
N SER A 73 0.71 8.24 -2.76
CA SER A 73 0.88 6.87 -3.26
C SER A 73 2.37 6.61 -3.50
N VAL A 74 3.08 6.14 -2.46
CA VAL A 74 4.48 5.74 -2.62
C VAL A 74 4.52 4.49 -3.49
N ARG A 75 4.98 4.64 -4.74
CA ARG A 75 5.34 3.52 -5.61
C ARG A 75 6.85 3.57 -5.82
N LEU A 76 7.59 2.88 -4.95
CA LEU A 76 8.96 2.51 -5.29
C LEU A 76 8.86 1.53 -6.47
N ARG A 77 9.50 1.87 -7.59
CA ARG A 77 9.37 1.15 -8.86
C ARG A 77 10.37 0.00 -9.12
N PRO A 78 11.21 -0.51 -8.18
CA PRO A 78 12.15 -1.58 -8.54
C PRO A 78 11.55 -2.98 -8.44
N PHE A 79 10.27 -3.15 -8.07
CA PHE A 79 9.69 -4.50 -7.89
C PHE A 79 8.74 -4.89 -9.02
N VAL A 80 8.97 -6.08 -9.57
CA VAL A 80 8.10 -6.72 -10.56
C VAL A 80 7.31 -7.83 -9.86
N PHE A 81 5.99 -7.84 -10.09
CA PHE A 81 5.08 -8.81 -9.50
C PHE A 81 4.50 -9.71 -10.59
N GLN A 82 4.66 -11.02 -10.43
CA GLN A 82 4.01 -12.02 -11.28
C GLN A 82 3.04 -12.82 -10.42
N ILE A 83 1.77 -12.83 -10.82
CA ILE A 83 0.70 -13.48 -10.06
C ILE A 83 0.41 -14.82 -10.72
N TYR A 84 0.41 -15.88 -9.92
CA TYR A 84 0.06 -17.21 -10.32
C TYR A 84 -1.08 -17.77 -9.46
N LEU A 85 -2.04 -18.37 -10.16
CA LEU A 85 -3.25 -18.98 -9.62
C LEU A 85 -3.33 -20.43 -10.14
N PRO A 86 -2.59 -21.38 -9.54
CA PRO A 86 -2.69 -22.79 -9.91
C PRO A 86 -4.05 -23.31 -9.55
N GLY A 87 -4.80 -23.76 -10.55
CA GLY A 87 -5.82 -24.82 -10.44
C GLY A 87 -6.89 -24.66 -9.34
N THR A 88 -7.01 -23.50 -8.71
CA THR A 88 -8.19 -23.19 -7.91
C THR A 88 -9.35 -23.24 -8.88
N GLY A 89 -10.45 -23.88 -8.50
CA GLY A 89 -11.66 -24.01 -9.32
C GLY A 89 -12.35 -22.68 -9.63
N ILE A 90 -11.62 -21.69 -10.14
CA ILE A 90 -12.03 -20.58 -10.98
C ILE A 90 -12.30 -21.15 -12.39
N GLY A 91 -12.94 -22.33 -12.47
CA GLY A 91 -13.71 -22.68 -13.64
C GLY A 91 -14.89 -21.71 -13.65
N ASN A 92 -14.83 -20.68 -14.50
CA ASN A 92 -15.84 -19.62 -14.68
C ASN A 92 -15.85 -18.47 -13.66
N GLY A 93 -14.73 -18.14 -12.99
CA GLY A 93 -14.65 -16.85 -12.27
C GLY A 93 -15.46 -16.74 -10.97
N LYS A 94 -15.97 -17.85 -10.41
CA LYS A 94 -16.81 -17.83 -9.19
C LYS A 94 -16.09 -18.47 -8.00
N ILE A 95 -15.90 -17.71 -6.93
CA ILE A 95 -15.39 -18.19 -5.64
C ILE A 95 -16.60 -18.59 -4.77
N ARG A 96 -16.60 -19.81 -4.21
CA ARG A 96 -17.62 -20.26 -3.26
C ARG A 96 -17.21 -19.91 -1.82
N ALA A 97 -18.18 -19.48 -1.01
CA ALA A 97 -17.98 -19.29 0.42
C ALA A 97 -17.48 -20.59 1.09
N GLY A 98 -16.58 -20.46 2.07
CA GLY A 98 -16.00 -21.58 2.80
C GLY A 98 -14.85 -22.30 2.09
N ARG A 99 -14.46 -21.91 0.86
CA ARG A 99 -13.26 -22.43 0.20
C ARG A 99 -12.06 -21.51 0.38
N VAL A 100 -10.89 -22.10 0.60
CA VAL A 100 -9.62 -21.39 0.67
C VAL A 100 -9.15 -21.07 -0.74
N LEU A 101 -8.97 -19.78 -1.03
CA LEU A 101 -8.28 -19.32 -2.23
C LEU A 101 -6.79 -19.19 -1.92
N ARG A 102 -5.95 -19.92 -2.65
CA ARG A 102 -4.49 -19.76 -2.58
C ARG A 102 -4.01 -18.93 -3.75
N LEU A 103 -3.18 -17.94 -3.45
CA LEU A 103 -2.57 -17.00 -4.39
C LEU A 103 -1.06 -17.14 -4.23
N TRP A 104 -0.36 -17.25 -5.35
CA TRP A 104 1.09 -17.22 -5.37
C TRP A 104 1.51 -15.96 -6.11
N VAL A 105 2.40 -15.19 -5.50
CA VAL A 105 2.94 -13.98 -6.11
C VAL A 105 4.45 -14.13 -6.05
N THR A 106 5.06 -14.18 -7.22
CA THR A 106 6.51 -14.06 -7.36
C THR A 106 6.84 -12.58 -7.37
N VAL A 107 7.74 -12.20 -6.47
CA VAL A 107 8.25 -10.82 -6.35
C VAL A 107 9.72 -10.86 -6.70
N THR A 108 10.10 -10.04 -7.67
CA THR A 108 11.49 -9.92 -8.12
C THR A 108 11.95 -8.49 -7.88
N ASN A 109 13.10 -8.35 -7.23
CA ASN A 109 13.82 -7.09 -7.17
C ASN A 109 14.55 -6.90 -8.50
N SER A 110 14.30 -5.79 -9.17
CA SER A 110 14.96 -5.39 -10.42
C SER A 110 15.75 -4.10 -10.25
N GLY A 111 16.11 -3.76 -9.01
CA GLY A 111 16.97 -2.63 -8.68
C GLY A 111 18.36 -3.09 -8.25
N ASP A 112 19.24 -2.13 -8.02
CA ASP A 112 20.67 -2.37 -7.73
C ASP A 112 20.98 -2.58 -6.23
N TYR A 113 19.96 -2.66 -5.37
CA TYR A 113 20.12 -2.72 -3.92
C TYR A 113 19.20 -3.77 -3.29
N ASP A 114 19.73 -4.49 -2.29
CA ASP A 114 18.95 -5.36 -1.42
C ASP A 114 17.86 -4.56 -0.70
N ALA A 115 16.63 -5.06 -0.72
CA ALA A 115 15.49 -4.31 -0.22
C ALA A 115 14.38 -5.21 0.31
N ASP A 116 13.64 -4.68 1.28
CA ASP A 116 12.42 -5.32 1.75
C ASP A 116 11.20 -4.80 0.97
N GLU A 117 10.38 -5.73 0.49
CA GLU A 117 9.09 -5.42 -0.13
C GLU A 117 7.94 -5.95 0.72
N VAL A 118 6.90 -5.13 0.91
CA VAL A 118 5.66 -5.53 1.58
C VAL A 118 4.60 -5.78 0.53
N THR A 119 4.47 -7.04 0.12
CA THR A 119 3.45 -7.49 -0.85
C THR A 119 2.08 -7.52 -0.18
N GLN A 120 1.10 -6.84 -0.76
CA GLN A 120 -0.23 -6.68 -0.18
C GLN A 120 -1.30 -7.22 -1.15
N VAL A 121 -2.20 -8.06 -0.64
CA VAL A 121 -3.28 -8.66 -1.42
C VAL A 121 -4.60 -8.01 -1.02
N TYR A 122 -5.33 -7.52 -2.01
CA TYR A 122 -6.61 -6.86 -1.83
C TYR A 122 -7.74 -7.58 -2.55
N LEU A 123 -8.89 -7.70 -1.91
CA LEU A 123 -10.13 -8.17 -2.53
C LEU A 123 -11.07 -6.98 -2.77
N SER A 124 -11.67 -6.95 -3.96
CA SER A 124 -12.63 -5.93 -4.38
C SER A 124 -13.87 -6.61 -4.94
N LYS A 125 -15.05 -6.06 -4.69
CA LYS A 125 -16.31 -6.55 -5.26
C LYS A 125 -16.55 -5.84 -6.59
N LYS A 126 -16.62 -6.58 -7.70
CA LYS A 126 -16.77 -6.03 -9.06
C LYS A 126 -18.03 -5.17 -9.23
N GLU A 127 -19.14 -5.61 -8.63
CA GLU A 127 -20.43 -4.91 -8.62
C GLU A 127 -20.80 -4.59 -7.16
N GLY A 128 -20.03 -3.69 -6.55
CA GLY A 128 -20.28 -3.22 -5.19
C GLY A 128 -21.32 -2.09 -5.13
N GLY A 129 -22.14 -2.07 -4.09
CA GLY A 129 -23.02 -0.94 -3.79
C GLY A 129 -22.24 0.28 -3.27
N ALA A 130 -22.93 1.42 -3.11
CA ALA A 130 -22.28 2.65 -2.70
C ALA A 130 -21.56 2.58 -1.33
N GLN A 131 -22.00 1.67 -0.46
CA GLN A 131 -21.46 1.43 0.88
C GLN A 131 -20.44 0.29 0.94
N ASP A 132 -20.23 -0.45 -0.16
CA ASP A 132 -19.23 -1.51 -0.21
C ASP A 132 -17.81 -0.91 -0.23
N PRO A 133 -16.84 -1.52 0.47
CA PRO A 133 -15.46 -1.08 0.37
C PRO A 133 -14.93 -1.29 -1.06
N LEU A 134 -14.25 -0.28 -1.60
CA LEU A 134 -13.57 -0.31 -2.89
C LEU A 134 -12.61 -1.50 -2.98
N ARG A 135 -11.88 -1.74 -1.90
CA ARG A 135 -10.98 -2.87 -1.72
C ARG A 135 -10.73 -3.13 -0.25
N ARG A 136 -10.41 -4.36 0.12
CA ARG A 136 -10.07 -4.77 1.49
C ARG A 136 -8.76 -5.54 1.48
N LEU A 137 -7.82 -5.16 2.33
CA LEU A 137 -6.60 -5.93 2.57
C LEU A 137 -6.98 -7.29 3.14
N CYS A 138 -6.55 -8.36 2.46
CA CYS A 138 -6.83 -9.75 2.83
C CYS A 138 -5.59 -10.46 3.37
N GLY A 139 -4.41 -9.95 3.05
CA GLY A 139 -3.15 -10.50 3.53
C GLY A 139 -1.99 -9.64 3.07
N PHE A 140 -0.86 -9.79 3.75
CA PHE A 140 0.39 -9.18 3.34
C PHE A 140 1.56 -10.08 3.74
N CYS A 141 2.68 -9.94 3.04
CA CYS A 141 3.94 -10.59 3.36
C CYS A 141 5.07 -9.57 3.19
N ARG A 142 5.98 -9.49 4.17
CA ARG A 142 7.23 -8.75 4.04
C ARG A 142 8.32 -9.73 3.65
N THR A 143 9.03 -9.44 2.58
CA THR A 143 10.07 -10.31 2.03
C THR A 143 11.32 -9.49 1.75
N HIS A 144 12.45 -10.00 2.23
CA HIS A 144 13.76 -9.47 1.89
C HIS A 144 14.20 -10.03 0.54
N LEU A 145 14.62 -9.16 -0.37
CA LEU A 145 14.99 -9.51 -1.74
C LEU A 145 16.37 -8.93 -2.04
N ALA A 146 17.31 -9.80 -2.41
CA ALA A 146 18.61 -9.39 -2.92
C ALA A 146 18.47 -8.71 -4.30
N ALA A 147 19.42 -7.86 -4.64
CA ALA A 147 19.57 -7.31 -6.00
C ALA A 147 19.93 -8.39 -7.04
#